data_AF-A0A091MW39-F1
#
_entry.id   AF-A0A091MW39-F1
#
_cell.length_a   1.000
_cell.length_b   1.000
_cell.length_c   1.000
_cell.angle_alpha   90.00
_cell.angle_beta   90.00
_cell.angle_gamma   90.00
#
_symmetry.space_group_name_H-M   'P 1'
#
loop_
_entity.id
_entity.type
_entity.pdbx_description
1 polymer ?
#
loop_
_entity_poly.entity_id
_entity_poly.type
_entity_poly.pdbx_seq_one_letter_code
_entity_poly.pdbx_strand_id
1 'polypeptide(L)'
;CSQALLNGETTSGLYTIYLNGDKAQPLQVFCDMGEDGGGWIVFLRRQNGKEDFYKNWKTYVAGFGDPKDEFWIGLENLHKITSQGQYELRVDLRDKGETAYAVYDRFSVGDAKSRYRLKVDGYSGTAGDSMTYHNGRSFSTFDKDNDSAITNCALSYKGAFWY
;
A
#
# COMPACT_ATOMS: atom_id res chain seq x y z
N CYS A 1 -3.30 -11.23 7.78
CA CYS A 1 -3.75 -10.56 9.00
C CYS A 1 -5.17 -10.98 9.36
N SER A 2 -6.17 -10.79 8.49
CA SER A 2 -7.54 -11.31 8.72
C SER A 2 -7.59 -12.79 9.17
N GLN A 3 -6.87 -13.70 8.50
CA GLN A 3 -6.80 -15.10 8.94
C GLN A 3 -6.20 -15.28 10.35
N ALA A 4 -5.18 -14.49 10.71
CA ALA A 4 -4.60 -14.54 12.04
C ALA A 4 -5.60 -14.06 13.09
N LEU A 5 -6.34 -12.98 12.79
CA LEU A 5 -7.42 -12.48 13.64
C LEU A 5 -8.51 -13.53 13.86
N LEU A 6 -8.95 -14.22 12.80
CA LEU A 6 -9.92 -15.32 12.90
C LEU A 6 -9.41 -16.51 13.73
N ASN A 7 -8.09 -16.67 13.83
CA ASN A 7 -7.46 -17.67 14.70
C ASN A 7 -7.29 -17.20 16.15
N GLY A 8 -7.78 -16.01 16.51
CA GLY A 8 -7.73 -15.45 17.86
C GLY A 8 -6.58 -14.49 18.14
N GLU A 9 -5.78 -14.13 17.13
CA GLU A 9 -4.68 -13.18 17.28
C GLU A 9 -5.20 -11.73 17.25
N THR A 10 -5.24 -11.05 18.39
CA THR A 10 -5.85 -9.70 18.52
C THR A 10 -4.84 -8.57 18.75
N THR A 11 -3.54 -8.86 18.78
CA THR A 11 -2.51 -7.84 19.08
C THR A 11 -1.90 -7.31 17.79
N SER A 12 -1.93 -5.99 17.57
CA SER A 12 -1.25 -5.38 16.42
C SER A 12 0.27 -5.58 16.51
N GLY A 13 0.92 -5.88 15.39
CA GLY A 13 2.35 -6.16 15.38
C GLY A 13 2.85 -6.82 14.09
N LEU A 14 4.07 -7.35 14.14
CA LEU A 14 4.65 -8.08 13.00
C LEU A 14 4.16 -9.52 12.99
N TYR A 15 3.70 -9.96 11.82
CA TYR A 15 3.27 -11.33 11.56
C TYR A 15 3.99 -11.86 10.32
N THR A 16 4.23 -13.17 10.29
CA THR A 16 4.65 -13.87 9.08
C THR A 16 3.41 -14.44 8.40
N ILE A 17 3.14 -14.00 7.17
CA ILE A 17 2.11 -14.56 6.30
C ILE A 17 2.74 -15.45 5.23
N TYR A 18 1.95 -16.39 4.73
CA TYR A 18 2.35 -17.31 3.66
C TYR A 18 1.41 -17.12 2.48
N LEU A 19 1.95 -16.59 1.39
CA LEU A 19 1.18 -16.26 0.20
C LEU A 19 0.61 -17.54 -0.42
N ASN A 20 -0.70 -17.62 -0.64
CA ASN A 20 -1.40 -18.85 -1.06
C ASN A 20 -1.15 -20.09 -0.17
N GLY A 21 -0.75 -19.91 1.10
CA GLY A 21 -0.38 -21.01 1.99
C GLY A 21 0.97 -21.67 1.66
N ASP A 22 1.76 -21.11 0.74
CA ASP A 22 3.08 -21.62 0.40
C ASP A 22 4.09 -21.29 1.50
N LYS A 23 4.48 -22.30 2.28
CA LYS A 23 5.47 -22.17 3.36
C LYS A 23 6.87 -21.80 2.85
N ALA A 24 7.15 -21.95 1.56
CA ALA A 24 8.41 -21.53 0.96
C ALA A 24 8.48 -20.01 0.68
N GLN A 25 7.35 -19.29 0.80
CA GLN A 25 7.28 -17.84 0.55
C GLN A 25 6.78 -17.08 1.79
N PRO A 26 7.53 -17.09 2.90
CA PRO A 26 7.19 -16.28 4.06
C PRO A 26 7.36 -14.80 3.74
N LEU A 27 6.36 -14.00 4.10
CA LEU A 27 6.42 -12.55 4.04
C LEU A 27 6.11 -11.97 5.42
N GLN A 28 7.01 -11.14 5.95
CA GLN A 28 6.76 -10.41 7.17
C GLN A 28 5.96 -9.14 6.87
N VAL A 29 4.83 -8.96 7.56
CA VAL A 29 3.93 -7.81 7.42
C VAL A 29 3.56 -7.26 8.77
N PHE A 30 3.25 -5.96 8.84
CA PHE A 30 2.60 -5.41 10.03
C PHE A 30 1.09 -5.63 9.92
N CYS A 31 0.51 -6.31 10.90
CA CYS A 31 -0.93 -6.45 11.04
C CYS A 31 -1.47 -5.41 12.01
N ASP A 32 -2.46 -4.64 11.56
CA ASP A 32 -3.33 -3.90 12.47
C ASP A 32 -4.52 -4.78 12.85
N MET A 33 -4.63 -5.10 14.13
CA MET A 33 -5.70 -5.94 14.69
C MET A 33 -6.73 -5.12 15.47
N GLY A 34 -6.59 -3.80 15.56
CA GLY A 34 -7.45 -2.94 16.37
C GLY A 34 -8.38 -2.04 15.57
N GLU A 35 -7.88 -1.43 14.49
CA GLU A 35 -8.66 -0.45 13.72
C GLU A 35 -9.75 -1.14 12.89
N ASP A 36 -10.98 -0.61 12.94
CA ASP A 36 -12.12 -1.04 12.11
C ASP A 36 -12.35 -2.57 12.08
N GLY A 37 -12.32 -3.19 13.26
CA GLY A 37 -12.49 -4.64 13.41
C GLY A 37 -11.22 -5.47 13.16
N GLY A 38 -10.12 -4.84 12.74
CA GLY A 38 -8.80 -5.45 12.64
C GLY A 38 -8.60 -6.36 11.42
N GLY A 39 -7.44 -7.03 11.38
CA GLY A 39 -7.11 -7.95 10.31
C GLY A 39 -6.49 -7.29 9.07
N TRP A 40 -6.06 -6.04 9.21
CA TRP A 40 -5.47 -5.24 8.13
C TRP A 40 -4.00 -5.54 7.93
N ILE A 41 -3.56 -5.65 6.67
CA ILE A 41 -2.14 -5.64 6.31
C ILE A 41 -1.74 -4.18 6.06
N VAL A 42 -0.84 -3.64 6.87
CA VAL A 42 -0.29 -2.30 6.63
C VAL A 42 0.83 -2.42 5.60
N PHE A 43 0.72 -1.67 4.51
CA PHE A 43 1.71 -1.70 3.42
C PHE A 43 2.44 -0.37 3.20
N LEU A 44 1.92 0.73 3.76
CA LEU A 44 2.53 2.05 3.76
C LEU A 44 2.23 2.70 5.10
N ARG A 45 3.24 3.29 5.74
CA ARG A 45 3.04 4.13 6.94
C ARG A 45 3.92 5.36 6.87
N ARG A 46 3.32 6.54 7.12
CA ARG A 46 3.98 7.83 7.32
C ARG A 46 3.53 8.37 8.68
N GLN A 47 4.46 8.86 9.50
CA GLN A 47 4.13 9.39 10.83
C GLN A 47 5.12 10.41 11.39
N ASN A 48 6.38 10.43 10.96
CA ASN A 48 7.41 11.28 11.57
C ASN A 48 8.41 11.91 10.59
N GLY A 49 8.38 11.53 9.31
CA GLY A 49 9.24 12.07 8.27
C GLY A 49 10.70 11.65 8.34
N LYS A 50 11.06 10.60 9.11
CA LYS A 50 12.43 10.10 9.22
C LYS A 50 12.84 9.26 8.02
N GLU A 51 11.89 8.57 7.38
CA GLU A 51 12.17 7.78 6.19
C GLU A 51 12.00 8.66 4.94
N ASP A 52 13.01 8.65 4.09
CA ASP A 52 12.97 9.34 2.80
C ASP A 52 12.15 8.53 1.79
N PHE A 53 11.04 9.07 1.29
CA PHE A 53 10.23 8.40 0.27
C PHE A 53 10.60 8.82 -1.16
N TYR A 54 11.53 9.74 -1.36
CA TYR A 54 11.99 10.12 -2.70
C TYR A 54 13.02 9.12 -3.24
N LYS A 55 12.57 7.89 -3.50
CA LYS A 55 13.42 6.77 -3.90
C LYS A 55 13.17 6.30 -5.34
N ASN A 56 14.13 5.55 -5.86
CA ASN A 56 14.14 5.05 -7.23
C ASN A 56 13.19 3.84 -7.42
N TRP A 57 12.99 3.45 -8.69
CA TRP A 57 12.13 2.33 -9.08
C TRP A 57 12.49 1.03 -8.37
N LYS A 58 13.77 0.68 -8.37
CA LYS A 58 14.26 -0.58 -7.80
C LYS A 58 13.91 -0.66 -6.30
N THR A 59 14.05 0.43 -5.57
CA THR A 59 13.72 0.49 -4.15
C THR A 59 12.22 0.43 -3.90
N TYR A 60 11.40 1.09 -4.72
CA TYR A 60 9.93 0.97 -4.62
C TYR A 60 9.41 -0.43 -4.97
N VAL A 61 10.09 -1.15 -5.87
CA VAL A 61 9.77 -2.55 -6.16
C VAL A 61 10.09 -3.45 -4.97
N ALA A 62 11.27 -3.28 -4.36
CA ALA A 62 11.74 -4.12 -3.26
C ALA A 62 11.06 -3.83 -1.91
N GLY A 63 10.70 -2.57 -1.66
CA GLY A 63 10.29 -2.11 -0.33
C GLY A 63 11.44 -1.48 0.46
N PHE A 64 11.10 -0.69 1.47
CA PHE A 64 12.05 0.03 2.32
C PHE A 64 11.41 0.52 3.63
N GLY A 65 12.24 0.96 4.57
CA GLY A 65 11.82 1.45 5.89
C GLY A 65 11.63 0.34 6.92
N ASP A 66 11.09 0.69 8.08
CA ASP A 66 10.81 -0.22 9.19
C ASP A 66 9.28 -0.41 9.33
N PRO A 67 8.75 -1.65 9.21
CA PRO A 67 7.34 -1.94 9.44
C PRO A 67 6.77 -1.48 10.80
N LYS A 68 7.64 -1.25 11.80
CA LYS A 68 7.28 -0.69 13.10
C LYS A 68 7.30 0.85 13.16
N ASP A 69 7.85 1.51 12.14
CA ASP A 69 7.93 2.97 12.00
C ASP A 69 7.36 3.40 10.62
N GLU A 70 8.12 4.15 9.81
CA GLU A 70 7.74 4.51 8.44
C GLU A 70 8.30 3.51 7.43
N PHE A 71 7.46 3.07 6.49
CA PHE A 71 7.87 2.08 5.49
C PHE A 71 6.96 2.02 4.27
N TRP A 72 7.46 1.32 3.26
CA TRP A 72 6.75 0.87 2.07
C TRP A 72 7.02 -0.62 1.86
N ILE A 73 5.97 -1.43 1.71
CA ILE A 73 6.09 -2.90 1.63
C ILE A 73 6.81 -3.41 0.37
N GLY A 74 6.86 -2.60 -0.69
CA GLY A 74 7.37 -2.99 -2.01
C GLY A 74 6.26 -3.36 -2.99
N LEU A 75 6.36 -2.88 -4.23
CA LEU A 75 5.36 -3.15 -5.29
C LEU A 75 5.25 -4.64 -5.62
N GLU A 76 6.35 -5.38 -5.57
CA GLU A 76 6.34 -6.82 -5.83
C GLU A 76 5.55 -7.58 -4.75
N ASN A 77 5.75 -7.22 -3.48
CA ASN A 77 5.00 -7.80 -2.37
C ASN A 77 3.52 -7.41 -2.44
N LEU A 78 3.23 -6.15 -2.74
CA LEU A 78 1.86 -5.65 -2.85
C LEU A 78 1.09 -6.32 -4.00
N HIS A 79 1.74 -6.53 -5.15
CA HIS A 79 1.20 -7.32 -6.26
C HIS A 79 0.92 -8.76 -5.83
N LYS A 80 1.88 -9.44 -5.19
CA LYS A 80 1.72 -10.82 -4.72
C LYS A 80 0.62 -10.99 -3.67
N ILE A 81 0.40 -10.00 -2.81
CA ILE A 81 -0.71 -10.01 -1.84
C ILE A 81 -2.03 -9.84 -2.59
N THR A 82 -2.17 -8.75 -3.35
CA THR A 82 -3.45 -8.37 -3.98
C THR A 82 -3.87 -9.26 -5.14
N SER A 83 -3.00 -10.14 -5.62
CA SER A 83 -3.31 -11.15 -6.64
C SER A 83 -3.96 -12.43 -6.09
N GLN A 84 -4.03 -12.61 -4.77
CA GLN A 84 -4.58 -13.83 -4.15
C GLN A 84 -6.11 -13.83 -4.08
N GLY A 85 -6.75 -12.68 -4.29
CA GLY A 85 -8.19 -12.55 -4.18
C GLY A 85 -8.62 -11.10 -4.22
N GLN A 86 -9.84 -10.84 -3.75
CA GLN A 86 -10.33 -9.49 -3.58
C GLN A 86 -9.82 -8.91 -2.26
N TYR A 87 -9.19 -7.75 -2.33
CA TYR A 87 -8.78 -6.97 -1.17
C TYR A 87 -9.47 -5.61 -1.24
N GLU A 88 -9.80 -5.08 -0.08
CA GLU A 88 -10.16 -3.67 0.08
C GLU A 88 -8.91 -2.85 0.46
N LEU A 89 -8.94 -1.56 0.14
CA LEU A 89 -7.94 -0.59 0.58
C LEU A 89 -8.57 0.36 1.58
N ARG A 90 -7.93 0.52 2.74
CA ARG A 90 -8.23 1.59 3.70
C ARG A 90 -7.05 2.55 3.79
N VAL A 91 -7.34 3.85 3.78
CA VAL A 91 -6.37 4.93 3.99
C VAL A 91 -6.82 5.73 5.20
N ASP A 92 -6.04 5.69 6.27
CA ASP A 92 -6.26 6.49 7.48
C ASP A 92 -5.35 7.73 7.47
N LEU A 93 -5.95 8.90 7.68
CA LEU A 93 -5.30 10.21 7.65
C LEU A 93 -5.50 10.91 9.00
N ARG A 94 -4.47 11.65 9.44
CA ARG A 94 -4.53 12.47 10.65
C ARG A 94 -3.80 13.79 10.44
N ASP A 95 -4.45 14.90 10.78
CA ASP A 95 -3.83 16.23 10.85
C ASP A 95 -4.34 16.99 12.07
N LYS A 96 -3.43 17.56 12.87
CA LYS A 96 -3.75 18.39 14.05
C LYS A 96 -4.83 17.85 15.00
N GLY A 97 -4.96 16.53 15.11
CA GLY A 97 -5.94 15.85 15.98
C GLY A 97 -7.23 15.45 15.27
N GLU A 98 -7.49 15.96 14.07
CA GLU A 98 -8.58 15.51 13.20
C GLU A 98 -8.17 14.22 12.48
N THR A 99 -9.13 13.31 12.29
CA THR A 99 -8.94 12.08 11.55
C THR A 99 -9.96 11.96 10.42
N ALA A 100 -9.51 11.38 9.31
CA ALA A 100 -10.37 11.05 8.18
C ALA A 100 -9.92 9.72 7.58
N TYR A 101 -10.84 9.01 6.94
CA TYR A 101 -10.51 7.75 6.28
C TYR A 101 -11.17 7.65 4.90
N ALA A 102 -10.57 6.86 4.03
CA ALA A 102 -11.14 6.44 2.75
C ALA A 102 -11.04 4.91 2.63
N VAL A 103 -12.12 4.26 2.22
CA VAL A 103 -12.19 2.83 1.92
C VAL A 103 -12.51 2.65 0.43
N TYR A 104 -11.89 1.65 -0.18
CA TYR A 104 -12.19 1.21 -1.55
C TYR A 104 -12.39 -0.30 -1.55
N ASP A 105 -13.59 -0.75 -1.89
CA ASP A 105 -14.01 -2.17 -1.84
C ASP A 105 -13.15 -3.10 -2.71
N ARG A 106 -12.51 -2.55 -3.75
CA ARG A 106 -11.64 -3.29 -4.66
C ARG A 106 -10.33 -2.57 -4.83
N PHE A 107 -9.25 -3.25 -4.45
CA PHE A 107 -7.89 -2.78 -4.62
C PHE A 107 -7.00 -3.89 -5.15
N SER A 108 -6.26 -3.59 -6.22
CA SER A 108 -5.18 -4.48 -6.67
C SER A 108 -4.08 -3.73 -7.41
N VAL A 109 -2.89 -4.32 -7.38
CA VAL A 109 -1.71 -3.82 -8.09
C VAL A 109 -1.30 -4.86 -9.12
N GLY A 110 -1.15 -4.43 -10.38
CA GLY A 110 -0.72 -5.30 -11.48
C GLY A 110 0.73 -5.77 -11.35
N ASP A 111 1.18 -6.61 -12.28
CA ASP A 111 2.55 -7.11 -12.31
C ASP A 111 3.56 -6.09 -12.85
N ALA A 112 4.85 -6.44 -12.85
CA ALA A 112 5.91 -5.61 -13.41
C ALA A 112 5.72 -5.29 -14.91
N LYS A 113 5.09 -6.18 -15.70
CA LYS A 113 4.82 -5.95 -17.14
C LYS A 113 3.80 -4.85 -17.35
N SER A 114 2.77 -4.80 -16.50
CA SER A 114 1.79 -3.73 -16.45
C SER A 114 2.30 -2.44 -15.81
N ARG A 115 3.55 -2.45 -15.32
CA ARG A 115 4.18 -1.40 -14.50
C ARG A 115 3.39 -1.13 -13.22
N TYR A 116 3.01 -2.21 -12.55
CA TYR A 116 2.28 -2.19 -11.29
C TYR A 116 1.01 -1.35 -11.34
N ARG A 117 0.22 -1.51 -12.41
CA ARG A 117 -0.98 -0.69 -12.65
C ARG A 117 -1.97 -0.77 -11.49
N LEU A 118 -2.47 0.38 -11.03
CA LEU A 118 -3.48 0.44 -9.97
C LEU A 118 -4.85 0.04 -10.52
N LYS A 119 -5.59 -0.74 -9.74
CA LYS A 119 -7.05 -0.84 -9.83
C LYS A 119 -7.64 -0.49 -8.48
N VAL A 120 -8.53 0.48 -8.47
CA VAL A 120 -9.24 0.98 -7.28
C VAL A 120 -10.69 1.31 -7.65
N ASP A 121 -11.65 0.87 -6.85
CA ASP A 121 -13.08 1.07 -7.08
C ASP A 121 -13.89 0.92 -5.76
N GLY A 122 -15.11 1.44 -5.74
CA GLY A 122 -16.03 1.33 -4.60
C GLY A 122 -15.67 2.25 -3.43
N TYR A 123 -15.43 3.54 -3.71
CA TYR A 123 -15.08 4.52 -2.68
C TYR A 123 -16.19 4.70 -1.62
N SER A 124 -15.78 4.78 -0.35
CA SER A 124 -16.56 5.30 0.77
C SER A 124 -15.64 5.94 1.82
N GLY A 125 -16.20 6.67 2.79
CA GLY A 125 -15.46 7.26 3.91
C GLY A 125 -15.65 8.76 4.06
N THR A 126 -14.80 9.39 4.87
CA THR A 126 -14.91 10.80 5.28
C THR A 126 -13.83 11.71 4.69
N ALA A 127 -12.78 11.15 4.08
CA ALA A 127 -11.63 11.91 3.57
C ALA A 127 -11.84 12.56 2.19
N GLY A 128 -12.96 12.31 1.52
CA GLY A 128 -13.13 12.58 0.08
C GLY A 128 -12.43 11.55 -0.82
N ASP A 129 -12.86 11.45 -2.08
CA ASP A 129 -12.27 10.52 -3.05
C ASP A 129 -11.14 11.19 -3.82
N SER A 130 -9.91 10.88 -3.43
CA SER A 130 -8.69 11.36 -4.10
C SER A 130 -7.88 10.25 -4.78
N MET A 131 -8.27 8.96 -4.64
CA MET A 131 -7.53 7.85 -5.28
C MET A 131 -8.15 7.41 -6.60
N THR A 132 -9.45 7.56 -6.81
CA THR A 132 -10.11 7.10 -8.04
C THR A 132 -9.55 7.77 -9.29
N TYR A 133 -9.07 9.02 -9.19
CA TYR A 133 -8.35 9.72 -10.26
C TYR A 133 -7.11 8.97 -10.77
N HIS A 134 -6.48 8.17 -9.90
CA HIS A 134 -5.30 7.37 -10.19
C HIS A 134 -5.63 5.96 -10.70
N ASN A 135 -6.90 5.58 -10.75
CA ASN A 135 -7.33 4.27 -11.22
C ASN A 135 -6.85 4.01 -12.66
N GLY A 136 -6.30 2.82 -12.90
CA GLY A 136 -5.80 2.40 -14.21
C GLY A 136 -4.43 2.96 -14.61
N ARG A 137 -3.82 3.83 -13.79
CA ARG A 137 -2.50 4.43 -14.05
C ARG A 137 -1.37 3.47 -13.65
N SER A 138 -0.23 3.61 -14.33
CA SER A 138 1.01 2.88 -14.02
C SER A 138 1.78 3.59 -12.91
N PHE A 139 2.56 2.85 -12.13
CA PHE A 139 3.40 3.46 -11.10
C PHE A 139 4.58 4.21 -11.73
N SER A 140 4.99 5.33 -11.14
CA SER A 140 6.08 6.17 -11.63
C SER A 140 7.00 6.59 -10.49
N THR A 141 8.31 6.61 -10.75
CA THR A 141 9.37 7.14 -9.87
C THR A 141 10.20 8.17 -10.64
N PHE A 142 11.08 8.90 -9.95
CA PHE A 142 11.89 9.94 -10.60
C PHE A 142 12.79 9.40 -11.73
N ASP A 143 13.19 8.13 -11.65
CA ASP A 143 14.04 7.43 -12.63
C ASP A 143 13.25 6.55 -13.61
N LYS A 144 11.92 6.46 -13.44
CA LYS A 144 11.06 5.68 -14.33
C LYS A 144 9.70 6.34 -14.50
N ASP A 145 9.63 7.19 -15.51
CA ASP A 145 8.41 7.89 -15.91
C ASP A 145 7.48 6.95 -16.68
N ASN A 146 6.30 6.69 -16.11
CA ASN A 146 5.22 5.95 -16.75
C ASN A 146 3.88 6.71 -16.65
N ASP A 147 3.92 8.00 -16.31
CA ASP A 147 2.73 8.83 -16.18
C ASP A 147 2.27 9.36 -17.54
N SER A 148 1.08 9.97 -17.58
CA SER A 148 0.50 10.52 -18.81
C SER A 148 0.77 12.01 -19.00
N ALA A 149 1.59 12.62 -18.13
CA ALA A 149 1.88 14.05 -18.17
C ALA A 149 3.02 14.35 -19.15
N ILE A 150 3.15 15.63 -19.51
CA ILE A 150 4.25 16.11 -20.37
C ILE A 150 5.58 16.13 -19.57
N THR A 151 5.48 16.31 -18.26
CA THR A 151 6.62 16.34 -17.33
C THR A 151 6.50 15.20 -16.34
N ASN A 152 7.63 14.56 -16.02
CA ASN A 152 7.69 13.52 -14.99
C ASN A 152 7.13 14.02 -13.65
N CYS A 153 5.96 13.54 -13.27
CA CYS A 153 5.26 13.95 -12.05
C CYS A 153 6.06 13.58 -10.79
N ALA A 154 6.81 12.47 -10.81
CA ALA A 154 7.65 12.06 -9.68
C ALA A 154 8.78 13.06 -9.42
N LEU A 155 9.35 13.70 -10.45
CA LEU A 155 10.34 14.78 -10.30
C LEU A 155 9.73 16.05 -9.71
N SER A 156 8.48 16.37 -10.07
CA SER A 156 7.78 17.58 -9.60
C SER A 156 7.25 17.44 -8.18
N TYR A 157 6.59 16.32 -7.87
CA TYR A 157 5.94 16.08 -6.58
C TYR A 157 6.84 15.40 -5.53
N LYS A 158 8.09 15.08 -5.90
CA LYS A 158 9.11 14.51 -5.00
C LYS A 158 8.64 13.23 -4.29
N GLY A 159 7.97 12.37 -5.03
CA GLY A 159 7.51 11.07 -4.54
C GLY A 159 7.44 10.03 -5.65
N ALA A 160 6.81 8.91 -5.35
CA ALA A 160 6.46 7.91 -6.34
C ALA A 160 5.02 7.48 -6.14
N PHE A 161 4.29 7.38 -7.24
CA PHE A 161 2.87 7.11 -7.20
C PHE A 161 2.34 6.63 -8.54
N TRP A 162 1.07 6.26 -8.57
CA TRP A 162 0.31 6.06 -9.80
C TRP A 162 -0.11 7.41 -10.40
N TYR A 163 0.88 8.24 -10.76
CA TYR A 163 0.67 9.60 -11.27
C TYR A 163 -0.12 9.64 -12.57
#